data_AF-A0A7V2B2N6-F1
#
_entry.id   AF-A0A7V2B2N6-F1
#
_cell.length_a   1.000
_cell.length_b   1.000
_cell.length_c   1.000
_cell.angle_alpha   90.00
_cell.angle_beta   90.00
_cell.angle_gamma   90.00
#
_symmetry.space_group_name_H-M   'P 1'
#
loop_
_entity.id
_entity.type
_entity.pdbx_description
1 polymer ?
#
loop_
_entity_poly.entity_id
_entity_poly.type
_entity_poly.pdbx_seq_one_letter_code
_entity_poly.pdbx_strand_id
1 'polypeptide(L)'
;MDTLVALSIWVALILLALALVGQAIFGLRNLTYGKISPISMLIVVLPVLLMLILGFSVASWAQAGVITLMIMFGLAVLALLFSGVRNLLSF
;
A
#
# COMPACT_ATOMS: atom_id res chain seq x y z
N MET A 1 -17.61 -23.31 17.30
CA MET A 1 -16.28 -22.73 17.03
C MET A 1 -16.32 -21.78 15.82
N ASP A 2 -17.27 -21.94 14.90
CA ASP A 2 -17.39 -21.12 13.69
C ASP A 2 -17.70 -19.64 13.95
N THR A 3 -18.44 -19.34 15.02
CA THR A 3 -18.76 -17.95 15.41
C THR A 3 -17.56 -17.18 15.93
N LEU A 4 -16.63 -17.84 16.62
CA LEU A 4 -15.38 -17.25 17.10
C LEU A 4 -14.48 -16.86 15.92
N VAL A 5 -14.36 -17.74 14.92
CA VAL A 5 -13.56 -17.46 13.71
C VAL A 5 -14.10 -16.24 12.97
N ALA A 6 -15.41 -16.15 12.76
CA ALA A 6 -16.04 -15.01 12.10
C ALA A 6 -15.81 -13.69 12.87
N LEU A 7 -15.95 -13.71 14.20
CA LEU A 7 -15.67 -12.55 15.06
C LEU A 7 -14.20 -12.11 14.96
N SER A 8 -13.26 -13.06 14.97
CA SER A 8 -11.83 -12.75 14.82
C SER A 8 -11.50 -12.08 13.50
N ILE A 9 -12.12 -12.51 12.38
CA ILE A 9 -11.94 -11.89 11.07
C ILE A 9 -12.45 -10.44 11.10
N TRP A 10 -13.66 -10.20 11.62
CA TRP A 10 -14.20 -8.85 11.71
C TRP A 10 -13.35 -7.92 12.57
N VAL A 11 -12.87 -8.40 13.72
CA VAL A 11 -11.96 -7.64 14.58
C VAL A 11 -10.67 -7.30 13.85
N ALA A 12 -10.07 -8.26 13.15
CA ALA A 12 -8.86 -8.02 12.37
C ALA A 12 -9.08 -6.97 11.27
N LEU A 13 -10.20 -7.02 10.55
CA LEU A 13 -10.55 -6.06 9.52
C LEU A 13 -10.78 -4.65 10.09
N ILE A 14 -11.47 -4.53 11.22
CA ILE A 14 -11.70 -3.24 11.89
C ILE A 14 -10.37 -2.64 12.36
N LEU A 15 -9.53 -3.44 13.02
CA LEU A 15 -8.21 -2.99 13.46
C LEU A 15 -7.33 -2.56 12.30
N LEU A 16 -7.36 -3.30 11.18
CA LEU A 16 -6.65 -2.94 9.96
C LEU A 16 -7.16 -1.60 9.38
N ALA A 17 -8.48 -1.40 9.32
CA ALA A 17 -9.05 -0.14 8.86
C ALA A 17 -8.65 1.03 9.77
N LEU A 18 -8.71 0.86 11.09
CA LEU A 18 -8.27 1.88 12.05
C LEU A 18 -6.78 2.21 11.92
N ALA A 19 -5.93 1.21 11.69
CA ALA A 19 -4.50 1.41 11.47
C ALA A 19 -4.24 2.25 10.20
N LEU A 20 -4.95 1.97 9.11
CA LEU A 20 -4.85 2.74 7.87
C LEU A 20 -5.31 4.19 8.05
N VAL A 21 -6.42 4.41 8.77
CA VAL A 21 -6.91 5.75 9.10
C VAL A 21 -5.88 6.53 9.92
N GLY A 22 -5.31 5.89 10.96
CA GLY A 22 -4.25 6.48 11.77
C GLY A 22 -3.04 6.86 10.92
N GLN A 23 -2.59 5.96 10.05
CA GLN A 23 -1.46 6.21 9.14
C GLN A 23 -1.73 7.38 8.21
N ALA A 24 -2.93 7.51 7.66
CA ALA A 24 -3.30 8.63 6.80
C ALA A 24 -3.26 9.97 7.56
N ILE A 25 -3.87 10.02 8.75
CA ILE A 25 -3.92 11.24 9.58
C ILE A 25 -2.51 11.67 10.00
N PHE A 26 -1.72 10.75 10.55
CA PHE A 26 -0.36 11.07 10.99
C PHE A 26 0.59 11.32 9.82
N GLY A 27 0.39 10.65 8.67
CA GLY A 27 1.11 10.92 7.43
C GLY A 27 0.86 12.34 6.93
N LEU A 28 -0.41 12.77 6.84
CA LEU A 28 -0.79 14.12 6.43
C LEU A 28 -0.24 15.18 7.41
N ARG A 29 -0.37 14.94 8.72
CA ARG A 29 0.20 15.82 9.76
C ARG A 29 1.71 15.97 9.62
N ASN A 30 2.42 14.88 9.36
CA ASN A 30 3.87 14.92 9.21
C ASN A 30 4.31 15.60 7.90
N LEU A 31 3.53 15.45 6.83
CA LEU A 31 3.73 16.18 5.58
C LEU A 31 3.54 17.68 5.76
N THR A 32 2.47 18.12 6.44
CA THR A 32 2.21 19.55 6.66
C THR A 32 3.26 20.22 7.55
N TYR A 33 3.88 19.47 8.46
CA TYR A 33 5.02 19.94 9.25
C TYR A 33 6.38 19.80 8.56
N GLY A 34 6.43 19.37 7.30
CA GLY A 34 7.68 19.20 6.55
C GLY A 34 8.61 18.10 7.09
N LYS A 35 8.08 17.17 7.91
CA LYS A 35 8.86 16.08 8.51
C LYS A 35 9.09 14.91 7.55
N ILE A 36 8.34 14.86 6.45
CA ILE A 36 8.40 13.82 5.42
C ILE A 36 8.42 14.49 4.06
N SER A 37 9.23 13.97 3.13
CA SER A 37 9.23 14.47 1.76
C SER A 37 7.90 14.13 1.07
N PRO A 38 7.30 15.05 0.28
CA PRO A 38 6.06 14.78 -0.45
C PRO A 38 6.16 13.55 -1.37
N ILE A 39 7.32 13.34 -1.98
CA ILE A 39 7.60 12.20 -2.87
C ILE A 39 7.56 10.89 -2.08
N SER A 40 8.21 10.84 -0.91
CA SER A 40 8.18 9.65 -0.05
C SER A 40 6.76 9.31 0.38
N MET A 41 5.94 10.31 0.72
CA MET A 41 4.55 10.09 1.06
C MET A 41 3.73 9.56 -0.12
N LEU A 42 3.97 10.08 -1.33
CA LEU A 42 3.29 9.63 -2.54
C LEU A 42 3.57 8.15 -2.83
N ILE A 43 4.81 7.69 -2.64
CA ILE A 43 5.19 6.27 -2.77
C ILE A 43 4.44 5.40 -1.76
N VAL A 44 4.29 5.87 -0.51
CA VAL A 44 3.58 5.14 0.55
C VAL A 44 2.09 4.98 0.24
N VAL A 45 1.44 6.03 -0.29
CA VAL A 45 0.00 6.01 -0.59
C VAL A 45 -0.30 5.44 -1.98
N LEU A 46 0.71 5.30 -2.85
CA LEU A 46 0.59 4.74 -4.19
C LEU A 46 -0.25 3.45 -4.29
N PRO A 47 -0.04 2.39 -3.47
CA PRO A 47 -0.86 1.18 -3.54
C PRO A 47 -2.35 1.46 -3.26
N VAL A 48 -2.66 2.39 -2.36
CA VAL A 48 -4.06 2.77 -2.05
C VAL A 48 -4.67 3.52 -3.23
N LEU A 49 -3.96 4.48 -3.81
CA LEU A 49 -4.43 5.21 -4.99
C LEU A 49 -4.65 4.27 -6.17
N LEU A 50 -3.73 3.34 -6.40
CA LEU A 50 -3.84 2.35 -7.46
C LEU A 50 -5.04 1.43 -7.24
N MET A 51 -5.25 0.94 -6.02
CA MET A 51 -6.42 0.14 -5.67
C MET A 51 -7.73 0.91 -5.86
N LEU A 52 -7.79 2.18 -5.49
CA LEU A 52 -8.98 3.02 -5.70
C LEU A 52 -9.28 3.20 -7.18
N ILE A 53 -8.27 3.59 -7.98
CA ILE A 53 -8.43 3.77 -9.44
C ILE A 53 -8.90 2.46 -10.08
N LEU A 54 -8.25 1.34 -9.77
CA LEU A 54 -8.62 0.04 -10.32
C LEU A 54 -9.98 -0.43 -9.82
N GLY A 55 -10.33 -0.19 -8.56
CA GLY A 55 -11.61 -0.55 -7.97
C GLY A 55 -12.81 0.07 -8.68
N PHE A 56 -12.64 1.27 -9.24
CA PHE A 56 -13.64 1.93 -10.09
C PHE A 56 -13.50 1.61 -11.59
N SER A 57 -12.42 0.96 -12.01
CA SER A 57 -12.12 0.68 -13.43
C SER A 57 -12.35 -0.78 -13.84
N VAL A 58 -12.27 -1.73 -12.90
CA VAL A 58 -12.46 -3.16 -13.17
C VAL A 58 -13.78 -3.68 -12.57
N ALA A 59 -14.20 -4.87 -13.03
CA ALA A 59 -15.49 -5.45 -12.67
C ALA A 59 -15.62 -5.86 -11.20
N SER A 60 -14.51 -6.11 -10.48
CA SER A 60 -14.55 -6.50 -9.07
C SER A 60 -13.42 -5.90 -8.25
N TRP A 61 -13.73 -5.53 -6.99
CA TRP A 61 -12.76 -5.05 -6.01
C TRP A 61 -11.70 -6.10 -5.65
N ALA A 62 -12.07 -7.39 -5.70
CA ALA A 62 -11.12 -8.48 -5.52
C ALA A 62 -10.08 -8.50 -6.65
N GLN A 63 -10.53 -8.38 -7.91
CA GLN A 63 -9.64 -8.27 -9.06
C GLN A 63 -8.76 -7.02 -8.98
N ALA A 64 -9.30 -5.87 -8.58
CA ALA A 64 -8.53 -4.65 -8.36
C ALA A 64 -7.40 -4.87 -7.34
N GLY A 65 -7.71 -5.53 -6.21
CA GLY A 65 -6.73 -5.87 -5.19
C GLY A 65 -5.61 -6.77 -5.71
N VAL A 66 -5.94 -7.82 -6.48
CA VAL A 66 -4.95 -8.72 -7.09
C VAL A 66 -4.07 -7.97 -8.08
N ILE A 67 -4.65 -7.14 -8.96
CA ILE A 67 -3.89 -6.36 -9.93
C ILE A 67 -2.97 -5.35 -9.23
N THR A 68 -3.46 -4.63 -8.20
CA THR A 68 -2.62 -3.74 -7.38
C THR A 68 -1.44 -4.48 -6.78
N LEU A 69 -1.67 -5.65 -6.18
CA LEU A 69 -0.60 -6.48 -5.61
C LEU A 69 0.44 -6.86 -6.67
N MET A 70 0.00 -7.32 -7.84
CA MET A 70 0.89 -7.71 -8.94
C MET A 70 1.73 -6.53 -9.44
N ILE A 71 1.13 -5.36 -9.62
CA ILE A 71 1.83 -4.15 -10.06
C ILE A 71 2.88 -3.73 -9.02
N MET A 72 2.49 -3.63 -7.75
CA MET A 72 3.41 -3.21 -6.68
C MET A 72 4.55 -4.19 -6.50
N PHE A 73 4.27 -5.50 -6.61
CA PHE A 73 5.30 -6.53 -6.59
C PHE A 73 6.26 -6.39 -7.78
N GLY A 74 5.73 -6.18 -8.99
CA GLY A 74 6.55 -5.92 -10.17
C GLY A 74 7.46 -4.69 -10.02
N LEU A 75 6.92 -3.59 -9.48
CA LEU A 75 7.70 -2.39 -9.17
C LEU A 75 8.80 -2.66 -8.14
N ALA A 76 8.52 -3.45 -7.10
CA ALA A 76 9.51 -3.83 -6.11
C ALA A 76 10.64 -4.69 -6.72
N VAL A 77 10.30 -5.67 -7.57
CA VAL A 77 11.28 -6.48 -8.29
C VAL A 77 12.16 -5.61 -9.19
N LEU A 78 11.56 -4.71 -9.97
CA LEU A 78 12.30 -3.78 -10.81
C LEU A 78 13.22 -2.89 -9.99
N ALA A 79 12.74 -2.33 -8.88
CA ALA A 79 13.54 -1.49 -7.99
C ALA A 79 14.75 -2.25 -7.42
N LEU A 80 14.57 -3.52 -7.04
CA LEU A 80 15.65 -4.38 -6.57
C LEU A 80 16.66 -4.69 -7.69
N LEU A 81 16.20 -5.01 -8.90
CA LEU A 81 17.07 -5.27 -10.05
C LEU A 81 17.90 -4.02 -10.40
N PHE A 82 17.26 -2.86 -10.52
CA PHE A 82 17.98 -1.60 -10.81
C PHE A 82 18.95 -1.23 -9.70
N SER A 83 18.57 -1.42 -8.43
CA SER A 83 19.47 -1.21 -7.30
C SER A 83 20.71 -2.13 -7.38
N GLY A 84 20.49 -3.42 -7.67
CA GLY A 84 21.57 -4.39 -7.86
C GLY A 84 22.50 -4.03 -9.02
N VAL A 85 21.96 -3.74 -10.21
CA VAL A 85 22.75 -3.34 -11.40
C VAL A 85 23.52 -2.04 -11.13
N ARG A 86 22.87 -1.04 -10.52
CA ARG A 86 23.53 0.23 -10.17
C ARG A 86 24.73 -0.01 -9.26
N ASN A 87 24.59 -0.84 -8.23
CA ASN A 87 25.67 -1.12 -7.29
C ASN A 87 26.83 -1.90 -7.93
N LEU A 88 26.56 -2.73 -8.96
CA LEU A 88 27.61 -3.41 -9.73
C LEU A 88 28.39 -2.46 -10.64
N LEU A 89 27.71 -1.45 -11.21
CA LEU A 89 28.31 -0.49 -12.15
C LEU A 89 28.96 0.71 -11.47
N SER A 90 28.67 0.97 -10.20
CA SER A 90 29.24 2.08 -9.42
C SER A 90 30.47 1.68 -8.59
N PHE A 91 31.11 0.54 -8.92
CA PHE A 91 32.48 0.24 -8.52
C PHE A 91 33.46 1.16 -9.27
#